data_AF-A0A1F2SXB4-F1
#
_entry.id   AF-A0A1F2SXB4-F1
#
_cell.length_a   1.000
_cell.length_b   1.000
_cell.length_c   1.000
_cell.angle_alpha   90.00
_cell.angle_beta   90.00
_cell.angle_gamma   90.00
#
_symmetry.space_group_name_H-M   'P 1'
#
loop_
_entity.id
_entity.type
_entity.pdbx_description
1 polymer ?
#
loop_
_entity_poly.entity_id
_entity_poly.type
_entity_poly.pdbx_seq_one_letter_code
_entity_poly.pdbx_strand_id
1 'polypeptide(L)'
;MPLNPTLPEWWNWELSFTAHAELRMEQRGVTEVDVRAMLERATRYEPSVVEGRFMIHAAHQQLPWIVIVEPDVDARLLVVVTPYEVSQ
;
A
#
# COMPACT_ATOMS: atom_id res chain seq x y z
N MET A 1 -3.98 -29.20 1.98
CA MET A 1 -3.61 -28.05 2.83
C MET A 1 -3.63 -26.83 1.94
N PRO A 2 -4.42 -25.79 2.21
CA PRO A 2 -4.30 -24.58 1.42
C PRO A 2 -2.93 -23.96 1.75
N LEU A 3 -2.17 -23.63 0.71
CA LEU A 3 -0.99 -22.78 0.83
C LEU A 3 -1.47 -21.50 1.50
N ASN A 4 -1.06 -21.23 2.75
CA ASN A 4 -1.01 -19.85 3.21
C ASN A 4 -0.11 -19.16 2.19
N PRO A 5 -0.58 -18.20 1.37
CA PRO A 5 0.35 -17.37 0.63
C PRO A 5 1.16 -16.67 1.72
N THR A 6 2.41 -17.09 1.91
CA THR A 6 3.33 -16.39 2.79
C THR A 6 3.38 -14.97 2.27
N LEU A 7 2.94 -14.02 3.09
CA LEU A 7 3.02 -12.61 2.76
C LEU A 7 4.47 -12.31 2.34
N PRO A 8 4.68 -11.42 1.36
CA PRO A 8 6.01 -11.03 0.93
C PRO A 8 6.83 -10.54 2.12
N GLU A 9 8.16 -10.73 2.08
CA GLU A 9 9.05 -10.31 3.17
C GLU A 9 8.88 -8.83 3.52
N TRP A 10 8.64 -8.00 2.50
CA TRP A 10 8.46 -6.56 2.63
C TRP A 10 7.16 -6.14 3.31
N TRP A 11 6.24 -7.05 3.60
CA TRP A 11 4.96 -6.74 4.25
C TRP A 11 5.13 -6.12 5.64
N ASN A 12 6.22 -6.46 6.34
CA ASN A 12 6.51 -5.98 7.68
C ASN A 12 7.63 -4.93 7.72
N TRP A 13 8.05 -4.40 6.56
CA TRP A 13 9.08 -3.36 6.51
C TRP A 13 8.50 -2.02 6.95
N GLU A 14 9.39 -1.09 7.34
CA GLU A 14 8.98 0.26 7.68
C GLU A 14 8.45 0.99 6.45
N LEU A 15 7.40 1.80 6.66
CA LEU A 15 6.79 2.58 5.58
C LEU A 15 7.61 3.83 5.34
N SER A 16 7.84 4.13 4.07
CA SER A 16 8.41 5.39 3.62
C SER A 16 7.45 6.07 2.66
N PHE A 17 7.24 7.37 2.79
CA PHE A 17 6.33 8.12 1.94
C PHE A 17 7.12 9.04 1.02
N THR A 18 6.85 8.96 -0.27
CA THR A 18 7.43 9.91 -1.22
C THR A 18 6.71 11.26 -1.11
N ALA A 19 7.39 12.37 -1.45
CA ALA A 19 6.73 13.68 -1.52
C ALA A 19 5.50 13.69 -2.45
N HIS A 20 5.49 12.81 -3.47
CA HIS A 20 4.30 12.61 -4.30
C HIS A 20 3.14 11.98 -3.52
N ALA A 21 3.42 10.93 -2.74
CA ALA A 21 2.43 10.26 -1.91
C ALA A 21 1.83 11.21 -0.87
N GLU A 22 2.68 11.98 -0.17
CA GLU A 22 2.25 12.95 0.84
C GLU A 22 1.28 14.00 0.25
N LEU A 23 1.61 14.57 -0.91
CA LEU A 23 0.73 15.52 -1.59
C LEU A 23 -0.63 14.90 -1.94
N ARG A 24 -0.64 13.64 -2.41
CA ARG A 24 -1.88 12.93 -2.75
C ARG A 24 -2.70 12.57 -1.52
N MET A 25 -2.03 12.21 -0.43
CA MET A 25 -2.63 11.91 0.86
C MET A 25 -3.34 13.14 1.43
N GLU A 26 -2.67 14.30 1.43
CA GLU A 26 -3.25 15.58 1.84
C GLU A 26 -4.49 15.94 1.01
N GLN A 27 -4.40 15.82 -0.32
CA GLN A 27 -5.53 16.09 -1.23
C GLN A 27 -6.75 15.19 -1.00
N ARG A 28 -6.53 13.99 -0.45
CA ARG A 28 -7.56 12.97 -0.23
C ARG A 28 -7.99 12.86 1.24
N GLY A 29 -7.42 13.67 2.13
CA GLY A 29 -7.69 13.60 3.56
C GLY A 29 -7.25 12.28 4.21
N VAL A 30 -6.19 11.65 3.69
CA VAL A 30 -5.62 10.40 4.19
C VAL A 30 -4.33 10.70 4.95
N THR A 31 -4.19 10.16 6.16
CA THR A 31 -2.96 10.29 6.96
C THR A 31 -2.05 9.07 6.82
N GLU A 32 -0.80 9.17 7.28
CA GLU A 32 0.10 8.01 7.35
C GLU A 32 -0.47 6.87 8.22
N VAL A 33 -1.16 7.25 9.31
CA VAL A 33 -1.83 6.31 10.21
C VAL A 33 -2.94 5.55 9.47
N ASP A 34 -3.68 6.24 8.61
CA ASP A 34 -4.72 5.62 7.79
C ASP A 34 -4.12 4.63 6.79
N VAL A 35 -3.04 5.00 6.10
CA VAL A 35 -2.34 4.09 5.17
C VAL A 35 -1.82 2.86 5.91
N ARG A 36 -1.21 3.03 7.08
CA ARG A 36 -0.76 1.89 7.89
C ARG A 36 -1.94 0.98 8.27
N ALA A 37 -3.03 1.57 8.74
CA ALA A 37 -4.25 0.85 9.08
C ALA A 37 -4.90 0.13 7.88
N MET A 38 -4.78 0.69 6.67
CA MET A 38 -5.20 0.07 5.41
C MET A 38 -4.34 -1.16 5.09
N LEU A 39 -3.02 -1.03 5.17
CA LEU A 39 -2.08 -2.13 4.87
C LEU A 39 -2.22 -3.29 5.87
N GLU A 40 -2.42 -3.00 7.15
CA GLU A 40 -2.67 -4.02 8.18
C GLU A 40 -3.96 -4.82 7.94
N ARG A 41 -4.97 -4.21 7.30
CA ARG A 41 -6.26 -4.84 6.96
C ARG A 41 -6.34 -5.31 5.51
N ALA A 42 -5.24 -5.20 4.77
CA ALA A 42 -5.24 -5.54 3.35
C ALA A 42 -5.52 -7.04 3.16
N THR A 43 -6.34 -7.33 2.16
CA THR A 43 -6.83 -8.70 1.91
C THR A 43 -6.14 -9.34 0.71
N ARG A 44 -5.55 -8.51 -0.17
CA ARG A 44 -4.95 -8.94 -1.42
C ARG A 44 -3.87 -7.96 -1.85
N TYR A 45 -2.83 -8.49 -2.49
CA TYR A 45 -1.89 -7.69 -3.26
C TYR A 45 -1.71 -8.31 -4.64
N GLU A 46 -1.37 -7.49 -5.63
CA GLU A 46 -1.04 -7.95 -6.98
C GLU A 46 -0.01 -7.02 -7.63
N PRO A 47 0.72 -7.48 -8.66
CA PRO A 47 1.62 -6.63 -9.41
C PRO A 47 0.88 -5.46 -10.05
N SER A 48 1.50 -4.28 -10.04
CA SER A 48 1.04 -3.11 -10.79
C SER A 48 1.48 -3.20 -12.26
N VAL A 49 0.97 -2.28 -13.09
CA VAL A 49 1.42 -2.10 -14.49
C VAL A 49 2.87 -1.61 -14.58
N VAL A 50 3.38 -1.00 -13.51
CA VAL A 50 4.78 -0.61 -13.38
C VAL A 50 5.53 -1.74 -12.67
N GLU A 51 6.58 -2.24 -13.31
CA GLU A 51 7.44 -3.28 -12.75
C GLU A 51 8.03 -2.85 -11.40
N GLY A 52 8.12 -3.79 -10.46
CA GLY A 52 8.58 -3.52 -9.09
C GLY A 52 7.51 -2.92 -8.17
N ARG A 53 6.36 -2.50 -8.68
CA ARG A 53 5.26 -1.96 -7.87
C ARG A 53 4.14 -2.98 -7.64
N PHE A 54 3.48 -2.84 -6.51
CA PHE A 54 2.37 -3.69 -6.10
C PHE A 54 1.15 -2.84 -5.74
N MET A 55 -0.02 -3.32 -6.13
CA MET A 55 -1.32 -2.78 -5.75
C MET A 55 -1.80 -3.54 -4.52
N ILE A 56 -1.92 -2.86 -3.39
CA ILE A 56 -2.46 -3.42 -2.16
C ILE A 56 -3.93 -3.05 -2.08
N HIS A 57 -4.80 -4.06 -2.09
CA HIS A 57 -6.24 -3.89 -1.95
C HIS A 57 -6.60 -3.82 -0.47
N ALA A 58 -7.20 -2.70 -0.07
CA ALA A 58 -7.58 -2.42 1.30
C ALA A 58 -8.97 -1.77 1.36
N ALA A 59 -9.48 -1.61 2.58
CA ALA A 59 -10.69 -0.84 2.84
C ALA A 59 -10.39 0.23 3.89
N HIS A 60 -10.93 1.43 3.67
CA HIS A 60 -10.85 2.55 4.61
C HIS A 60 -12.19 3.27 4.62
N GLN A 61 -12.72 3.51 5.82
CA GLN A 61 -14.05 4.12 6.01
C GLN A 61 -15.17 3.43 5.20
N GLN A 62 -15.12 2.09 5.11
CA GLN A 62 -16.03 1.24 4.32
C GLN A 62 -15.94 1.41 2.79
N LEU A 63 -15.04 2.24 2.29
CA LEU A 63 -14.78 2.40 0.87
C LEU A 63 -13.61 1.49 0.44
N PRO A 64 -13.61 0.98 -0.80
CA PRO A 64 -12.48 0.23 -1.34
C PRO A 64 -11.32 1.18 -1.71
N TRP A 65 -10.11 0.80 -1.34
CA TRP A 65 -8.89 1.57 -1.61
C TRP A 65 -7.82 0.68 -2.22
N ILE A 66 -6.98 1.30 -3.06
CA ILE A 66 -5.73 0.71 -3.52
C ILE A 66 -4.58 1.58 -3.03
N VAL A 67 -3.59 0.94 -2.41
CA VAL A 67 -2.31 1.56 -2.06
C VAL A 67 -1.24 0.99 -2.99
N ILE A 68 -0.62 1.85 -3.79
CA ILE A 68 0.53 1.47 -4.60
C ILE A 68 1.77 1.52 -3.73
N VAL A 69 2.49 0.40 -3.65
CA VAL A 69 3.73 0.27 -2.90
C VAL A 69 4.87 -0.23 -3.79
N GLU A 70 6.09 0.13 -3.43
CA GLU A 70 7.33 -0.29 -4.06
C GLU A 70 8.31 -0.73 -2.95
N PRO A 71 8.66 -2.03 -2.86
CA PRO A 71 9.64 -2.48 -1.89
C PRO A 71 11.05 -2.08 -2.32
N ASP A 72 11.69 -1.23 -1.51
CA ASP A 72 13.11 -0.89 -1.64
C ASP A 72 13.92 -1.92 -0.84
N VAL A 73 14.53 -2.86 -1.56
CA VAL A 73 15.27 -3.98 -0.96
C VAL A 73 16.60 -3.51 -0.35
N ASP A 74 17.21 -2.48 -0.91
CA ASP A 74 18.50 -1.95 -0.44
C ASP A 74 18.33 -1.18 0.87
N ALA A 75 17.27 -0.35 0.96
CA ALA A 75 16.92 0.39 2.16
C ALA A 75 16.09 -0.44 3.17
N ARG A 76 15.53 -1.58 2.74
CA ARG A 76 14.58 -2.41 3.50
C ARG A 76 13.34 -1.62 3.94
N LEU A 77 12.79 -0.82 3.02
CA LEU A 77 11.62 0.04 3.23
C LEU A 77 10.51 -0.34 2.27
N LEU A 78 9.25 -0.23 2.72
CA LEU A 78 8.08 -0.31 1.87
C LEU A 78 7.67 1.11 1.48
N VAL A 79 8.06 1.52 0.27
CA VAL A 79 7.81 2.86 -0.23
C VAL A 79 6.36 2.96 -0.69
N VAL A 80 5.57 3.81 -0.03
CA VAL A 80 4.22 4.16 -0.45
C VAL A 80 4.32 5.19 -1.57
N VAL A 81 3.83 4.79 -2.75
CA VAL A 81 3.85 5.62 -3.95
C VAL A 81 2.60 6.48 -4.03
N THR A 82 1.42 5.89 -3.85
CA THR A 82 0.15 6.63 -3.84
C THR A 82 -1.01 5.78 -3.30
N PRO A 83 -1.81 6.27 -2.35
CA PRO A 83 -3.10 5.70 -2.01
C PRO A 83 -4.23 6.37 -2.83
N TYR A 84 -5.19 5.58 -3.31
CA TYR A 84 -6.38 6.10 -3.97
C TYR A 84 -7.63 5.25 -3.70
N GLU A 85 -8.76 5.94 -3.57
CA GLU A 85 -10.08 5.31 -3.50
C GLU A 85 -10.47 4.71 -4.86
N VAL A 86 -11.06 3.53 -4.84
CA VAL A 86 -11.67 2.88 -6.00
C VAL A 86 -13.15 3.25 -6.05
N SER A 87 -13.46 4.52 -6.33
CA SER A 87 -14.82 4.91 -6.70
C SER A 87 -15.04 4.50 -8.16
N GLN A 88 -16.13 3.77 -8.43
CA GLN A 88 -16.53 3.41 -9.81
C GLN A 88 -16.68 4.62 -10.73
#